data_AF-G9ZH43-F1
#
_entry.id   AF-G9ZH43-F1
#
_cell.length_a   1.000
_cell.length_b   1.000
_cell.length_c   1.000
_cell.angle_alpha   90.00
_cell.angle_beta   90.00
_cell.angle_gamma   90.00
#
_symmetry.space_group_name_H-M   'P 1'
#
loop_
_entity.id
_entity.type
_entity.pdbx_description
1 polymer ?
#
loop_
_entity_poly.entity_id
_entity_poly.type
_entity_poly.pdbx_seq_one_letter_code
_entity_poly.pdbx_strand_id
1 'polypeptide(L)'
;MQSPLDKKRLEKSAERQSWQLHRLMKSTHVTSANDYFQACVKKPKENTMKYHYLLLLLCLALSGCANLYGHFKSTTNDMYEPKDGDRARVRVLNDDISVRGVGLPNSTCFSSLQDEKSGRIDLGFRHRDLKMPDPHRSKEQNEYIRSEFYVRANEPIVLILLGSCGVGMTFVPEKDHDYEVIFHTIKDGNFYQCSRIVHDITNGEAKPLKVRNSPSCPLTWKEQMIGKGK
;
A
#
# COMPACT_ATOMS: atom_id res chain seq x y z
N MET A 1 15.38 11.86 34.30
CA MET A 1 14.68 11.03 35.32
C MET A 1 13.28 11.59 35.52
N GLN A 2 12.25 10.99 34.91
CA GLN A 2 10.86 11.42 35.07
C GLN A 2 10.30 10.89 36.40
N SER A 3 9.56 11.73 37.13
CA SER A 3 9.07 11.38 38.47
C SER A 3 8.00 10.27 38.39
N PRO A 4 7.91 9.38 39.40
CA PRO A 4 6.87 8.33 39.48
C PRO A 4 5.43 8.86 39.50
N LEU A 5 5.23 10.16 39.76
CA LEU A 5 3.94 10.84 39.77
C LEU A 5 3.42 11.17 38.36
N ASP A 6 4.32 11.40 37.39
CA ASP A 6 3.94 11.71 36.01
C ASP A 6 3.44 10.48 35.25
N LYS A 7 3.98 9.30 35.57
CA LYS A 7 3.59 8.03 34.95
C LYS A 7 2.15 7.62 35.32
N LYS A 8 1.76 7.78 36.60
CA LYS A 8 0.39 7.50 37.07
C LYS A 8 -0.66 8.49 36.53
N ARG A 9 -0.25 9.72 36.20
CA ARG A 9 -1.13 10.73 35.61
C ARG A 9 -1.38 10.47 34.13
N LEU A 10 -0.37 9.96 33.40
CA LEU A 10 -0.49 9.53 32.01
C LEU A 10 -1.32 8.24 31.85
N GLU A 11 -1.14 7.24 32.73
CA GLU A 11 -1.95 6.01 32.72
C GLU A 11 -3.45 6.29 32.96
N LYS A 12 -3.79 7.18 33.90
CA LYS A 12 -5.17 7.62 34.13
C LYS A 12 -5.77 8.44 32.98
N SER A 13 -4.94 9.08 32.16
CA SER A 13 -5.39 9.84 30.97
C SER A 13 -5.70 8.90 29.81
N ALA A 14 -4.87 7.88 29.59
CA ALA A 14 -5.09 6.83 28.58
C ALA A 14 -6.32 5.96 28.89
N GLU A 15 -6.56 5.62 30.16
CA GLU A 15 -7.77 4.88 30.58
C GLU A 15 -9.06 5.66 30.33
N ARG A 16 -9.07 6.99 30.55
CA ARG A 16 -10.23 7.84 30.26
C ARG A 16 -10.51 7.97 28.76
N GLN A 17 -9.47 8.03 27.92
CA GLN A 17 -9.64 8.07 26.47
C GLN A 17 -10.14 6.72 25.92
N SER A 18 -9.68 5.60 26.48
CA SER A 18 -10.21 4.26 26.16
C SER A 18 -11.71 4.13 26.51
N TRP A 19 -12.13 4.59 27.69
CA TRP A 19 -13.54 4.58 28.09
C TRP A 19 -14.43 5.50 27.24
N GLN A 20 -13.90 6.63 26.74
CA GLN A 20 -14.66 7.51 25.84
C GLN A 20 -14.79 6.93 24.42
N LEU A 21 -13.75 6.28 23.90
CA LEU A 21 -13.80 5.58 22.60
C LEU A 21 -14.73 4.36 22.65
N HIS A 22 -14.72 3.61 23.75
CA HIS A 22 -15.61 2.44 23.93
C HIS A 22 -17.09 2.85 24.13
N ARG A 23 -17.34 4.07 24.64
CA ARG A 23 -18.69 4.64 24.76
C ARG A 23 -19.20 5.23 23.44
N LEU A 24 -18.31 5.78 22.60
CA LEU A 24 -18.65 6.24 21.25
C LEU A 24 -18.95 5.07 20.30
N MET A 25 -18.25 3.94 20.42
CA MET A 25 -18.50 2.76 19.58
C MET A 25 -19.78 1.98 19.94
N LYS A 26 -20.36 2.19 21.14
CA LYS A 26 -21.64 1.56 21.53
C LYS A 26 -22.88 2.39 21.19
N SER A 27 -22.73 3.61 20.65
CA SER A 27 -23.86 4.51 20.36
C SER A 27 -24.32 4.49 18.89
N THR A 28 -23.71 3.67 18.02
CA THR A 28 -24.09 3.61 16.61
C THR A 28 -24.32 2.17 16.19
N HIS A 29 -25.49 1.63 16.55
CA HIS A 29 -26.08 0.56 15.74
C HIS A 29 -26.62 1.21 14.46
N VAL A 30 -25.75 1.36 13.46
CA VAL A 30 -26.13 1.66 12.08
C VAL A 30 -25.23 0.79 11.21
N THR A 31 -25.73 -0.39 10.87
CA THR A 31 -24.95 -1.43 10.16
C THR A 31 -25.36 -1.58 8.69
N SER A 32 -26.21 -0.69 8.16
CA SER A 32 -26.63 -0.77 6.77
C SER A 32 -27.22 0.53 6.25
N ALA A 33 -27.04 0.79 4.95
CA ALA A 33 -27.73 1.87 4.22
C ALA A 33 -29.28 1.80 4.34
N ASN A 34 -29.81 0.64 4.76
CA ASN A 34 -31.23 0.42 5.01
C ASN A 34 -31.76 1.16 6.27
N ASP A 35 -30.90 1.41 7.26
CA ASP A 35 -31.28 2.10 8.50
C ASP A 35 -31.50 3.61 8.27
N TYR A 36 -30.80 4.18 7.30
CA TYR A 36 -31.01 5.58 6.86
C TYR A 36 -32.35 5.77 6.16
N PHE A 37 -32.81 4.78 5.39
CA PHE A 37 -34.06 4.88 4.64
C PHE A 37 -35.28 4.88 5.58
N GLN A 38 -35.24 4.08 6.65
CA GLN A 38 -36.30 4.00 7.67
C GLN A 38 -36.46 5.29 8.49
N ALA A 39 -35.37 6.04 8.71
CA ALA A 39 -35.43 7.34 9.41
C ALA A 39 -36.16 8.43 8.61
N CYS A 40 -36.19 8.33 7.27
CA CYS A 40 -36.85 9.28 6.38
C CYS A 40 -38.36 9.06 6.21
N VAL A 41 -38.92 7.93 6.64
CA VAL A 41 -40.34 7.56 6.42
C VAL A 41 -41.23 7.87 7.64
N LYS A 42 -40.81 8.78 8.53
CA LYS A 42 -41.72 9.32 9.55
C LYS A 42 -42.57 10.45 8.96
N LYS A 43 -43.89 10.20 8.88
CA LYS A 43 -44.93 11.10 8.35
C LYS A 43 -44.76 12.56 8.85
N PRO A 44 -44.68 13.55 7.95
CA PRO A 44 -44.62 14.96 8.35
C PRO A 44 -46.01 15.49 8.74
N LYS A 45 -46.05 16.34 9.77
CA LYS A 45 -47.18 17.25 10.04
C LYS A 45 -47.22 18.35 8.98
N GLU A 46 -48.43 18.71 8.57
CA GLU A 46 -48.75 19.79 7.62
C GLU A 46 -48.01 21.10 7.98
N ASN A 47 -47.01 21.46 7.16
CA ASN A 47 -46.39 22.79 6.95
C ASN A 47 -44.90 22.69 6.55
N THR A 48 -44.32 21.49 6.45
CA THR A 48 -42.90 21.30 6.09
C THR A 48 -42.63 21.05 4.60
N MET A 49 -43.56 21.31 3.69
CA MET A 49 -43.40 20.95 2.26
C MET A 49 -42.24 21.68 1.53
N LYS A 50 -41.92 22.93 1.88
CA LYS A 50 -40.87 23.70 1.17
C LYS A 50 -39.44 23.26 1.51
N TYR A 51 -39.19 22.90 2.77
CA TYR A 51 -37.87 22.45 3.22
C TYR A 51 -37.54 21.03 2.76
N HIS A 52 -38.55 20.18 2.55
CA HIS A 52 -38.34 18.82 2.04
C HIS A 52 -37.87 18.80 0.59
N TYR A 53 -38.37 19.70 -0.26
CA TYR A 53 -37.92 19.83 -1.65
C TYR A 53 -36.47 20.33 -1.75
N LEU A 54 -36.08 21.29 -0.90
CA LEU A 54 -34.71 21.79 -0.85
C LEU A 54 -33.73 20.72 -0.35
N LEU A 55 -34.14 19.93 0.66
CA LEU A 55 -33.35 18.82 1.19
C LEU A 55 -33.20 17.70 0.15
N LEU A 56 -34.25 17.38 -0.61
CA LEU A 56 -34.22 16.41 -1.70
C LEU A 56 -33.28 16.84 -2.84
N LEU A 57 -33.32 18.11 -3.25
CA LEU A 57 -32.40 18.66 -4.26
C LEU A 57 -30.95 18.63 -3.80
N LEU A 58 -30.69 18.94 -2.53
CA LEU A 58 -29.35 18.86 -1.95
C LEU A 58 -28.83 17.41 -1.89
N CYS A 59 -29.68 16.44 -1.53
CA CYS A 59 -29.34 15.03 -1.54
C CYS A 59 -29.06 14.48 -2.95
N LEU A 60 -29.81 14.95 -3.97
CA LEU A 60 -29.58 14.62 -5.37
C LEU A 60 -28.28 15.24 -5.93
N ALA A 61 -27.92 16.44 -5.48
CA ALA A 61 -26.64 17.06 -5.83
C ALA A 61 -25.45 16.35 -5.15
N LEU A 62 -25.60 15.87 -3.91
CA LEU A 62 -24.55 15.15 -3.20
C LEU A 62 -24.31 13.73 -3.73
N SER A 63 -25.33 13.05 -4.27
CA SER A 63 -25.16 11.71 -4.85
C SER A 63 -24.37 11.72 -6.17
N GLY A 64 -24.32 12.85 -6.87
CA GLY A 64 -23.53 13.04 -8.09
C GLY A 64 -22.01 13.04 -7.84
N CYS A 65 -21.55 13.42 -6.64
CA CYS A 65 -20.13 13.47 -6.30
C CYS A 65 -19.53 12.10 -5.94
N ALA A 66 -20.36 11.09 -5.63
CA ALA A 66 -19.87 9.75 -5.29
C ALA A 66 -19.25 9.02 -6.50
N ASN A 67 -19.70 9.34 -7.72
CA ASN A 67 -19.22 8.69 -8.95
C ASN A 67 -17.92 9.29 -9.51
N LEU A 68 -17.51 10.47 -9.05
CA LEU A 68 -16.23 11.09 -9.44
C LEU A 68 -15.02 10.47 -8.72
N TYR A 69 -15.23 9.82 -7.58
CA TYR A 69 -14.17 9.10 -6.85
C TYR A 69 -13.82 7.72 -7.44
N GLY A 70 -14.66 7.17 -8.34
CA GLY A 70 -14.47 5.84 -8.92
C GLY A 70 -13.46 5.75 -10.06
N HIS A 71 -13.00 6.88 -10.61
CA HIS A 71 -12.13 6.89 -11.81
C HIS A 71 -10.62 6.91 -11.51
N PHE A 72 -10.22 7.11 -10.25
CA PHE A 72 -8.85 6.85 -9.84
C PHE A 72 -8.76 5.39 -9.39
N LYS A 73 -8.51 4.47 -10.35
CA LYS A 73 -8.00 3.12 -10.06
C LYS A 73 -6.61 3.30 -9.41
N SER A 74 -6.62 3.59 -8.11
CA SER A 74 -5.46 3.45 -7.25
C SER A 74 -5.02 2.00 -7.32
N THR A 75 -3.72 1.76 -7.35
CA THR A 75 -3.10 0.42 -7.34
C THR A 75 -3.38 -0.25 -5.98
N THR A 76 -4.64 -0.57 -5.69
CA THR A 76 -5.09 -1.15 -4.42
C THR A 76 -5.04 -2.67 -4.42
N ASN A 77 -4.92 -3.27 -5.60
CA ASN A 77 -4.84 -4.72 -5.74
C ASN A 77 -3.43 -5.22 -5.39
N ASP A 78 -3.37 -6.46 -4.91
CA ASP A 78 -2.11 -7.16 -4.66
C ASP A 78 -1.35 -7.40 -5.97
N MET A 79 -0.01 -7.44 -5.89
CA MET A 79 0.81 -7.82 -7.05
C MET A 79 0.45 -9.24 -7.49
N TYR A 80 0.35 -9.47 -8.79
CA TYR A 80 0.12 -10.81 -9.33
C TYR A 80 1.34 -11.71 -9.11
N GLU A 81 1.12 -12.85 -8.44
CA GLU A 81 2.12 -13.91 -8.26
C GLU A 81 1.90 -15.03 -9.30
N PRO A 82 2.95 -15.52 -9.99
CA PRO A 82 2.81 -16.61 -10.93
C PRO A 82 2.44 -17.92 -10.23
N LYS A 83 1.34 -18.52 -10.68
CA LYS A 83 0.87 -19.84 -10.19
C LYS A 83 1.69 -20.99 -10.75
N ASP A 84 2.09 -20.90 -12.01
CA ASP A 84 2.70 -21.98 -12.79
C ASP A 84 3.96 -21.53 -13.54
N GLY A 85 4.83 -22.50 -13.87
CA GLY A 85 6.08 -22.31 -14.59
C GLY A 85 7.30 -22.15 -13.69
N ASP A 86 8.43 -21.81 -14.31
CA ASP A 86 9.68 -21.56 -13.60
C ASP A 86 9.57 -20.28 -12.75
N ARG A 87 10.00 -20.36 -11.48
CA ARG A 87 9.82 -19.29 -10.49
C ARG A 87 11.10 -19.06 -9.71
N ALA A 88 11.20 -17.86 -9.16
CA ALA A 88 12.16 -17.48 -8.13
C ALA A 88 11.41 -16.94 -6.91
N ARG A 89 12.07 -16.90 -5.75
CA ARG A 89 11.52 -16.28 -4.54
C ARG A 89 12.18 -14.93 -4.30
N VAL A 90 11.38 -13.96 -3.89
CA VAL A 90 11.85 -12.62 -3.55
C VAL A 90 11.36 -12.28 -2.15
N ARG A 91 12.30 -11.84 -1.31
CA ARG A 91 12.07 -11.25 0.00
C ARG A 91 12.36 -9.76 -0.09
N VAL A 92 11.47 -8.91 0.41
CA VAL A 92 11.67 -7.46 0.47
C VAL A 92 11.87 -7.02 1.93
N LEU A 93 12.97 -6.33 2.19
CA LEU A 93 13.28 -5.67 3.44
C LEU A 93 13.12 -4.15 3.27
N ASN A 94 12.52 -3.52 4.27
CA ASN A 94 12.37 -2.07 4.28
C ASN A 94 12.37 -1.54 5.72
N ASP A 95 13.21 -0.54 5.95
CA ASP A 95 13.40 0.13 7.24
C ASP A 95 12.17 0.96 7.66
N ASP A 96 11.40 1.48 6.70
CA ASP A 96 10.23 2.33 6.99
C ASP A 96 8.88 1.60 6.76
N ILE A 97 8.03 1.60 7.80
CA ILE A 97 6.68 0.99 7.79
C ILE A 97 5.73 1.74 6.83
N SER A 98 5.99 3.02 6.57
CA SER A 98 5.10 3.91 5.80
C SER A 98 5.26 3.79 4.29
N VAL A 99 6.26 3.05 3.84
CA VAL A 99 6.68 3.03 2.45
C VAL A 99 6.15 1.78 1.75
N ARG A 100 5.58 1.98 0.56
CA ARG A 100 4.87 0.95 -0.21
C ARG A 100 5.75 0.36 -1.30
N GLY A 101 5.74 -0.96 -1.42
CA GLY A 101 6.32 -1.69 -2.54
C GLY A 101 5.28 -1.95 -3.62
N VAL A 102 5.61 -1.67 -4.88
CA VAL A 102 4.84 -2.07 -6.05
C VAL A 102 5.69 -2.97 -6.93
N GLY A 103 5.13 -4.09 -7.35
CA GLY A 103 5.76 -4.98 -8.32
C GLY A 103 5.03 -4.94 -9.66
N LEU A 104 5.78 -4.91 -10.76
CA LEU A 104 5.26 -5.05 -12.12
C LEU A 104 5.93 -6.27 -12.78
N PRO A 105 5.23 -7.39 -12.91
CA PRO A 105 5.79 -8.60 -13.52
C PRO A 105 5.91 -8.43 -15.04
N ASN A 106 6.96 -9.00 -15.62
CA ASN A 106 7.26 -8.94 -17.06
C ASN A 106 7.29 -7.50 -17.61
N SER A 107 7.79 -6.57 -16.82
CA SER A 107 7.96 -5.17 -17.21
C SER A 107 9.42 -4.76 -17.13
N THR A 108 9.80 -3.79 -17.96
CA THR A 108 11.12 -3.16 -17.95
C THR A 108 11.09 -1.71 -17.48
N CYS A 109 9.89 -1.13 -17.34
CA CYS A 109 9.65 0.27 -16.98
C CYS A 109 8.48 0.39 -15.99
N PHE A 110 8.34 1.55 -15.37
CA PHE A 110 7.22 1.87 -14.51
C PHE A 110 6.22 2.79 -15.21
N SER A 111 4.97 2.35 -15.37
CA SER A 111 3.88 3.26 -15.74
C SER A 111 3.14 3.70 -14.48
N SER A 112 2.96 5.00 -14.28
CA SER A 112 2.05 5.53 -13.25
C SER A 112 0.58 5.17 -13.53
N LEU A 113 0.30 4.58 -14.68
CA LEU A 113 -1.02 4.27 -15.18
C LEU A 113 -1.17 2.74 -15.27
N GLN A 114 -1.86 2.22 -14.24
CA GLN A 114 -2.69 1.01 -14.26
C GLN A 114 -2.22 -0.11 -15.21
N ASP A 115 -1.06 -0.71 -14.93
CA ASP A 115 -0.83 -2.06 -15.42
C ASP A 115 -1.72 -2.98 -14.57
N GLU A 116 -2.61 -3.74 -15.21
CA GLU A 116 -3.50 -4.69 -14.53
C GLU A 116 -2.73 -5.75 -13.73
N LYS A 117 -1.46 -5.97 -14.08
CA LYS A 117 -0.55 -6.88 -13.38
C LYS A 117 0.29 -6.19 -12.31
N SER A 118 0.24 -4.85 -12.23
CA SER A 118 0.85 -4.11 -11.13
C SER A 118 0.03 -4.24 -9.86
N GLY A 119 0.71 -4.32 -8.73
CA GLY A 119 0.02 -4.38 -7.46
C GLY A 119 0.92 -4.13 -6.27
N ARG A 120 0.28 -3.95 -5.12
CA ARG A 120 0.95 -3.76 -3.84
C ARG A 120 1.55 -5.07 -3.39
N ILE A 121 2.83 -5.00 -3.04
CA ILE A 121 3.54 -6.13 -2.44
C ILE A 121 3.16 -6.24 -0.96
N ASP A 122 2.83 -5.12 -0.33
CA ASP A 122 2.67 -5.03 1.11
C ASP A 122 1.27 -5.44 1.61
N LEU A 123 0.27 -5.66 0.77
CA LEU A 123 -1.05 -6.06 1.25
C LEU A 123 -1.20 -7.60 1.29
N GLY A 124 -0.91 -8.27 0.17
CA GLY A 124 -1.07 -9.72 0.05
C GLY A 124 0.09 -10.59 0.54
N PHE A 125 1.30 -10.03 0.68
CA PHE A 125 2.51 -10.84 0.93
C PHE A 125 3.17 -10.59 2.29
N ARG A 126 2.56 -9.77 3.16
CA ARG A 126 3.07 -9.52 4.51
C ARG A 126 3.05 -10.78 5.37
N HIS A 127 4.06 -10.92 6.22
CA HIS A 127 4.20 -12.01 7.21
C HIS A 127 4.22 -13.42 6.61
N ARG A 128 4.44 -13.55 5.30
CA ARG A 128 4.66 -14.85 4.67
C ARG A 128 6.11 -15.29 4.88
N ASP A 129 6.27 -16.59 5.09
CA ASP A 129 7.56 -17.25 5.21
C ASP A 129 7.64 -18.37 4.17
N LEU A 130 8.38 -18.11 3.10
CA LEU A 130 8.70 -19.02 2.02
C LEU A 130 9.94 -19.88 2.33
N LYS A 131 10.50 -19.82 3.55
CA LYS A 131 11.70 -20.56 3.96
C LYS A 131 12.90 -20.24 3.08
N MET A 132 13.05 -18.98 2.66
CA MET A 132 14.25 -18.51 1.98
C MET A 132 15.42 -18.46 2.98
N PRO A 133 16.66 -18.75 2.54
CA PRO A 133 17.85 -18.58 3.38
C PRO A 133 17.91 -17.17 3.98
N ASP A 134 18.49 -17.07 5.17
CA ASP A 134 18.70 -15.78 5.84
C ASP A 134 20.21 -15.66 6.14
N PRO A 135 20.98 -14.99 5.26
CA PRO A 135 22.42 -14.77 5.48
C PRO A 135 22.70 -13.82 6.64
N HIS A 136 21.69 -13.11 7.16
CA HIS A 136 21.87 -12.01 8.10
C HIS A 136 21.12 -12.20 9.42
N ARG A 137 20.88 -13.46 9.83
CA ARG A 137 20.21 -14.06 11.04
C ARG A 137 20.03 -13.25 12.34
N SER A 138 20.61 -12.07 12.49
CA SER A 138 20.23 -11.08 13.50
C SER A 138 18.70 -10.91 13.57
N LYS A 139 18.15 -10.98 14.78
CA LYS A 139 16.71 -10.79 15.02
C LYS A 139 16.22 -9.43 14.54
N GLU A 140 17.09 -8.43 14.60
CA GLU A 140 16.80 -7.04 14.20
C GLU A 140 16.50 -6.92 12.70
N GLN A 141 17.21 -7.67 11.83
CA GLN A 141 16.92 -7.65 10.40
C GLN A 141 15.64 -8.40 10.02
N ASN A 142 15.29 -9.43 10.77
CA ASN A 142 14.03 -10.16 10.58
C ASN A 142 12.80 -9.26 10.84
N GLU A 143 12.92 -8.22 11.67
CA GLU A 143 11.85 -7.23 11.88
C GLU A 143 11.61 -6.32 10.65
N TYR A 144 12.59 -6.22 9.75
CA TYR A 144 12.47 -5.43 8.51
C TYR A 144 11.93 -6.24 7.33
N ILE A 145 11.80 -7.57 7.45
CA ILE A 145 11.18 -8.39 6.41
C ILE A 145 9.71 -7.99 6.29
N ARG A 146 9.36 -7.38 5.15
CA ARG A 146 8.00 -6.91 4.88
C ARG A 146 7.19 -7.92 4.11
N SER A 147 7.80 -8.62 3.17
CA SER A 147 7.04 -9.47 2.26
C SER A 147 7.91 -10.50 1.58
N GLU A 148 7.36 -11.69 1.37
CA GLU A 148 7.96 -12.76 0.58
C GLU A 148 6.97 -13.25 -0.48
N PHE A 149 7.43 -13.40 -1.72
CA PHE A 149 6.58 -13.77 -2.86
C PHE A 149 7.38 -14.43 -3.99
N TYR A 150 6.67 -15.16 -4.85
CA TYR A 150 7.21 -15.74 -6.08
C TYR A 150 7.15 -14.74 -7.24
N VAL A 151 8.11 -14.87 -8.14
CA VAL A 151 8.19 -14.12 -9.41
C VAL A 151 8.53 -15.10 -10.53
N ARG A 152 8.24 -14.76 -11.79
CA ARG A 152 8.61 -15.63 -12.92
C ARG A 152 10.12 -15.58 -13.11
N ALA A 153 10.73 -16.75 -13.24
CA ALA A 153 12.14 -16.85 -13.57
C ALA A 153 12.38 -16.43 -15.03
N ASN A 154 13.56 -15.89 -15.30
CA ASN A 154 14.03 -15.46 -16.61
C ASN A 154 13.17 -14.36 -17.27
N GLU A 155 12.28 -13.72 -16.51
CA GLU A 155 11.45 -12.59 -16.95
C GLU A 155 11.76 -11.35 -16.10
N PRO A 156 11.84 -10.15 -16.70
CA PRO A 156 12.16 -8.95 -15.95
C PRO A 156 11.03 -8.60 -14.97
N ILE A 157 11.42 -8.22 -13.75
CA ILE A 157 10.51 -7.65 -12.76
C ILE A 157 10.96 -6.24 -12.40
N VAL A 158 9.99 -5.34 -12.29
CA VAL A 158 10.19 -3.99 -11.75
C VAL A 158 9.66 -3.95 -10.32
N LEU A 159 10.50 -3.54 -9.39
CA LEU A 159 10.14 -3.29 -7.99
C LEU A 159 10.34 -1.82 -7.67
N ILE A 160 9.33 -1.22 -7.03
CA ILE A 160 9.29 0.22 -6.79
C ILE A 160 8.91 0.48 -5.36
N LEU A 161 9.70 1.35 -4.75
CA LEU A 161 9.43 1.95 -3.46
C LEU A 161 8.72 3.30 -3.66
N LEU A 162 7.54 3.46 -3.06
CA LEU A 162 6.74 4.68 -3.08
C LEU A 162 6.52 5.18 -1.64
N GLY A 163 6.98 6.40 -1.36
CA GLY A 163 6.82 7.00 -0.04
C GLY A 163 7.40 8.43 0.01
N SER A 164 8.17 8.70 1.06
CA SER A 164 8.87 9.98 1.26
C SER A 164 9.95 10.26 0.21
N CYS A 165 10.48 9.21 -0.42
CA CYS A 165 11.17 9.25 -1.71
C CYS A 165 10.68 8.09 -2.60
N GLY A 166 10.97 8.18 -3.90
CA GLY A 166 10.56 7.18 -4.89
C GLY A 166 11.78 6.56 -5.57
N VAL A 167 11.89 5.23 -5.54
CA VAL A 167 13.01 4.53 -6.20
C VAL A 167 12.57 3.21 -6.81
N GLY A 168 12.94 2.96 -8.07
CA GLY A 168 12.56 1.75 -8.80
C GLY A 168 13.76 1.00 -9.38
N MET A 169 13.75 -0.33 -9.31
CA MET A 169 14.74 -1.19 -9.95
C MET A 169 14.12 -2.26 -10.82
N THR A 170 14.86 -2.64 -11.84
CA THR A 170 14.55 -3.77 -12.71
C THR A 170 15.68 -4.78 -12.63
N PHE A 171 15.33 -6.05 -12.47
CA PHE A 171 16.26 -7.17 -12.61
C PHE A 171 15.54 -8.41 -13.17
N VAL A 172 16.31 -9.40 -13.58
CA VAL A 172 15.81 -10.68 -14.11
C VAL A 172 16.21 -11.77 -13.11
N PRO A 173 15.27 -12.38 -12.39
CA PRO A 173 15.55 -13.46 -11.45
C PRO A 173 15.76 -14.78 -12.20
N GLU A 174 16.64 -15.63 -11.68
CA GLU A 174 16.92 -16.97 -12.20
C GLU A 174 16.02 -18.02 -11.53
N LYS A 175 15.82 -19.14 -12.22
CA LYS A 175 14.96 -20.23 -11.74
C LYS A 175 15.51 -20.83 -10.46
N ASP A 176 14.63 -21.06 -9.48
CA ASP A 176 14.96 -21.69 -8.19
C ASP A 176 15.97 -20.91 -7.35
N HIS A 177 16.15 -19.62 -7.65
CA HIS A 177 16.98 -18.71 -6.85
C HIS A 177 16.14 -17.93 -5.84
N ASP A 178 16.84 -17.49 -4.79
CA ASP A 178 16.31 -16.68 -3.71
C ASP A 178 16.95 -15.30 -3.75
N TYR A 179 16.13 -14.26 -3.82
CA TYR A 179 16.58 -12.88 -3.85
C TYR A 179 16.12 -12.11 -2.63
N GLU A 180 17.05 -11.38 -2.02
CA GLU A 180 16.77 -10.40 -1.00
C GLU A 180 16.85 -9.00 -1.61
N VAL A 181 15.78 -8.23 -1.48
CA VAL A 181 15.65 -6.88 -2.01
C VAL A 181 15.54 -5.92 -0.85
N ILE A 182 16.52 -5.04 -0.71
CA ILE A 182 16.59 -4.10 0.40
C ILE A 182 16.34 -2.71 -0.13
N PHE A 183 15.33 -2.05 0.44
CA PHE A 183 15.09 -0.63 0.27
C PHE A 183 15.47 0.10 1.56
N HIS A 184 16.24 1.17 1.41
CA HIS A 184 16.62 2.04 2.53
C HIS A 184 16.15 3.45 2.29
N THR A 185 15.65 4.07 3.35
CA THR A 185 15.23 5.47 3.34
C THR A 185 16.04 6.25 4.37
N ILE A 186 16.89 7.15 3.89
CA ILE A 186 17.72 8.00 4.74
C ILE A 186 17.13 9.41 4.73
N LYS A 187 16.83 9.94 5.91
CA LYS A 187 16.43 11.35 6.06
C LYS A 187 17.68 12.20 6.24
N ASP A 188 17.91 13.11 5.30
CA ASP A 188 19.00 14.09 5.33
C ASP A 188 18.41 15.51 5.45
N GLY A 189 18.37 16.01 6.68
CA GLY A 189 17.70 17.26 7.02
C GLY A 189 16.20 17.23 6.68
N ASN A 190 15.81 18.00 5.66
CA ASN A 190 14.42 18.08 5.16
C ASN A 190 14.16 17.19 3.93
N PHE A 191 15.18 16.48 3.43
CA PHE A 191 15.09 15.64 2.25
C PHE A 191 15.12 14.16 2.63
N TYR A 192 14.52 13.32 1.79
CA TYR A 192 14.60 11.87 1.88
C TYR A 192 15.38 11.33 0.69
N GLN A 193 16.37 10.50 0.96
CA GLN A 193 17.14 9.77 -0.04
C GLN A 193 16.79 8.29 0.05
N CYS A 194 16.53 7.68 -1.09
CA CYS A 194 16.20 6.27 -1.20
C CYS A 194 17.35 5.52 -1.87
N SER A 195 17.82 4.43 -1.28
CA SER A 195 18.73 3.49 -1.94
C SER A 195 18.12 2.10 -2.05
N ARG A 196 18.68 1.30 -2.94
CA ARG A 196 18.19 -0.05 -3.22
C ARG A 196 19.31 -1.01 -3.55
N ILE A 197 19.20 -2.22 -3.04
CA ILE A 197 20.18 -3.29 -3.21
C ILE A 197 19.42 -4.59 -3.45
N VAL A 198 19.98 -5.48 -4.28
CA VAL A 198 19.48 -6.85 -4.45
C VAL A 198 20.64 -7.79 -4.18
N HIS A 199 20.40 -8.78 -3.33
CA HIS A 199 21.30 -9.89 -3.09
C HIS A 199 20.69 -11.18 -3.64
N ASP A 200 21.49 -12.00 -4.31
CA ASP A 200 21.20 -13.43 -4.43
C ASP A 200 21.62 -14.09 -3.11
N ILE A 201 20.69 -14.78 -2.47
CA ILE A 201 20.84 -15.43 -1.17
C ILE A 201 20.64 -16.95 -1.25
N THR A 202 20.58 -17.52 -2.46
CA THR A 202 20.23 -18.94 -2.71
C THR A 202 21.11 -19.91 -1.93
N ASN A 203 22.41 -19.59 -1.81
CA ASN A 203 23.37 -20.44 -1.11
C ASN A 203 23.56 -20.07 0.38
N GLY A 204 22.70 -19.22 0.93
CA GLY A 204 22.81 -18.75 2.32
C GLY A 204 23.88 -17.68 2.54
N GLU A 205 24.47 -17.14 1.47
CA GLU A 205 25.39 -15.99 1.48
C GLU A 205 24.79 -14.85 0.67
N ALA A 206 24.94 -13.61 1.13
CA ALA A 206 24.45 -12.43 0.42
C ALA A 206 25.41 -11.99 -0.70
N LYS A 207 25.07 -12.28 -1.96
CA LYS A 207 25.85 -11.86 -3.13
C LYS A 207 25.18 -10.70 -3.87
N PRO A 208 25.80 -9.52 -3.97
CA PRO A 208 25.19 -8.37 -4.64
C PRO A 208 24.98 -8.59 -6.14
N LEU A 209 23.76 -8.27 -6.58
CA LEU A 209 23.33 -8.30 -7.96
C LEU A 209 23.31 -6.88 -8.54
N LYS A 210 23.84 -6.74 -9.76
CA LYS A 210 23.76 -5.48 -10.49
C LYS A 210 22.34 -5.30 -11.03
N VAL A 211 21.62 -4.31 -10.52
CA VAL A 211 20.27 -3.95 -10.99
C VAL A 211 20.29 -2.74 -11.92
N ARG A 212 19.23 -2.59 -12.72
CA ARG A 212 19.02 -1.42 -13.57
C ARG A 212 18.06 -0.46 -12.89
N ASN A 213 18.24 0.83 -13.12
CA ASN A 213 17.20 1.81 -12.80
C ASN A 213 15.97 1.53 -13.67
N SER A 214 14.77 1.55 -13.08
CA SER A 214 13.53 1.44 -13.85
C SER A 214 13.14 2.82 -14.35
N PRO A 215 13.19 3.09 -15.67
CA PRO A 215 12.67 4.33 -16.21
C PRO A 215 11.14 4.35 -16.14
N SER A 216 10.56 5.54 -16.20
CA SER A 216 9.12 5.66 -16.50
C SER A 216 8.84 5.07 -17.89
N CYS A 217 7.71 4.37 -18.03
CA CYS A 217 7.28 3.87 -19.32
C CYS A 217 6.98 5.04 -20.26
N PRO A 218 7.24 4.90 -21.57
CA PRO A 218 6.80 5.88 -22.55
C PRO A 218 5.28 6.02 -22.48
N LEU A 219 4.79 7.26 -22.39
CA LEU A 219 3.35 7.52 -22.43
C LEU A 219 2.78 6.98 -23.74
N THR A 220 1.74 6.17 -23.64
CA THR A 220 0.98 5.72 -24.80
C THR A 220 0.22 6.90 -25.42
N TRP A 221 -0.11 6.82 -26.70
CA TRP A 221 -0.87 7.87 -27.42
C TRP A 221 -2.18 8.26 -26.71
N LYS A 222 -2.85 7.31 -26.05
CA LYS A 222 -4.07 7.58 -25.27
C LYS A 222 -3.81 8.50 -24.07
N GLU A 223 -2.67 8.34 -23.41
CA GLU A 223 -2.30 9.12 -22.21
C GLU A 223 -1.80 10.52 -22.59
N GLN A 224 -1.13 10.65 -23.74
CA GLN A 224 -0.72 11.94 -24.29
C GLN A 224 -1.90 12.83 -24.67
N MET A 225 -3.02 12.25 -25.13
CA MET A 225 -4.21 12.98 -25.55
C MET A 225 -5.04 13.50 -24.36
N ILE A 226 -5.01 12.81 -23.22
CA ILE A 226 -5.69 13.26 -21.99
C ILE A 226 -4.96 14.47 -21.37
N GLY A 227 -3.64 14.55 -21.49
CA GLY A 227 -2.84 15.67 -20.95
C GLY A 227 -2.88 16.97 -21.77
N LYS A 228 -3.37 16.93 -23.02
CA LYS A 228 -3.45 18.10 -23.92
C LYS A 228 -4.84 18.74 -24.00
N GLY A 229 -5.84 18.21 -23.29
CA GLY A 229 -7.15 18.83 -23.14
C GLY A 229 -7.19 19.82 -21.98
N LYS A 230 -6.55 20.98 -22.14
CA LYS A 230 -6.80 22.18 -21.31
C LYS A 230 -6.99 23.38 -22.22
#